data_AF-A0A6F9A7H5-F1
#
_entry.id   AF-A0A6F9A7H5-F1
#
_cell.length_a   1.000
_cell.length_b   1.000
_cell.length_c   1.000
_cell.angle_alpha   90.00
_cell.angle_beta   90.00
_cell.angle_gamma   90.00
#
_symmetry.space_group_name_H-M   'P 1'
#
loop_
_entity.id
_entity.type
_entity.pdbx_description
1 polymer ?
#
loop_
_entity_poly.entity_id
_entity_poly.type
_entity_poly.pdbx_seq_one_letter_code
_entity_poly.pdbx_strand_id
1 'polypeptide(L)'
;MTMASYRLTYFNMRGRAELARYIFAYAGIAFEDRRVEWKDWPSIKKRKLPVLETQKIDMLFQSHAPKLLDHLQCQLGDREWLVGDSETWADLYCHVCFTTFNVLRPGFADHHPALCGLTDRVEAIPNVAKWIQSRPTTEF
;
A
#
# COMPACT_ATOMS: atom_id res chain seq x y z
N MET A 1 -1.78 -9.81 31.49
CA MET A 1 -1.07 -9.70 30.20
C MET A 1 -1.00 -8.23 29.84
N THR A 2 0.19 -7.63 29.75
CA THR A 2 0.34 -6.25 29.27
C THR A 2 0.00 -6.23 27.78
N MET A 3 -1.04 -5.49 27.38
CA MET A 3 -1.27 -5.16 25.97
C MET A 3 0.01 -4.49 25.45
N ALA A 4 0.71 -5.14 24.53
CA ALA A 4 1.88 -4.55 23.91
C ALA A 4 1.45 -3.25 23.21
N SER A 5 2.02 -2.11 23.62
CA SER A 5 1.78 -0.84 22.96
C SER A 5 2.69 -0.79 21.73
N TYR A 6 2.10 -0.93 20.55
CA TYR A 6 2.81 -0.78 19.28
C TYR A 6 2.86 0.70 18.89
N ARG A 7 4.01 1.16 18.41
CA ARG A 7 4.19 2.50 17.83
C ARG A 7 4.80 2.38 16.45
N LEU A 8 4.13 2.96 15.45
CA LEU A 8 4.62 3.08 14.09
C LEU A 8 5.06 4.53 13.86
N THR A 9 6.33 4.74 13.50
CA THR A 9 6.85 6.09 13.20
C THR A 9 7.18 6.20 11.72
N TYR A 10 6.51 7.11 11.03
CA TYR A 10 6.74 7.39 9.61
C TYR A 10 6.34 8.82 9.25
N PHE A 11 6.63 9.25 8.03
CA PHE A 11 6.13 10.53 7.53
C PHE A 11 4.60 10.59 7.53
N ASN A 12 4.06 11.81 7.50
CA ASN A 12 2.63 12.03 7.25
C ASN A 12 2.25 11.72 5.80
N MET A 13 2.34 10.44 5.43
CA MET A 13 2.04 9.87 4.12
C MET A 13 1.70 8.38 4.30
N ARG A 14 1.11 7.75 3.26
CA ARG A 14 0.93 6.29 3.23
C ARG A 14 2.30 5.63 3.08
N GLY A 15 2.86 5.68 1.87
CA GLY A 15 4.18 5.16 1.53
C GLY A 15 4.46 3.76 2.09
N ARG A 16 5.70 3.52 2.54
CA ARG A 16 6.14 2.20 3.02
C ARG A 16 5.50 1.76 4.33
N ALA A 17 4.93 2.68 5.10
CA ALA A 17 4.31 2.37 6.38
C ALA A 17 2.86 1.88 6.22
N GLU A 18 2.21 2.13 5.08
CA GLU A 18 0.78 1.84 4.92
C GLU A 18 0.46 0.35 5.04
N LEU A 19 1.35 -0.54 4.58
CA LEU A 19 1.16 -1.98 4.79
C LEU A 19 1.07 -2.32 6.28
N ALA A 20 1.96 -1.77 7.11
CA ALA A 20 1.92 -2.02 8.54
C ALA A 20 0.63 -1.48 9.18
N ARG A 21 0.17 -0.30 8.73
CA ARG A 21 -1.12 0.25 9.16
C ARG A 21 -2.29 -0.65 8.77
N TYR A 22 -2.27 -1.19 7.55
CA TYR A 22 -3.27 -2.16 7.08
C TYR A 22 -3.26 -3.43 7.92
N ILE A 23 -2.09 -3.97 8.25
CA ILE A 23 -1.97 -5.17 9.09
C ILE A 23 -2.54 -4.91 10.49
N PHE A 24 -2.21 -3.77 11.11
CA PHE A 24 -2.78 -3.39 12.41
C PHE A 24 -4.30 -3.22 12.34
N ALA A 25 -4.80 -2.51 11.33
CA ALA A 25 -6.22 -2.28 11.13
C ALA A 25 -6.96 -3.60 10.87
N TYR A 26 -6.48 -4.42 9.95
CA TYR A 26 -7.03 -5.73 9.61
C TYR A 26 -7.16 -6.61 10.86
N ALA A 27 -6.09 -6.71 11.65
CA ALA A 27 -6.06 -7.49 12.89
C ALA A 27 -6.86 -6.87 14.06
N GLY A 28 -7.39 -5.64 13.91
CA GLY A 28 -8.08 -4.92 14.98
C GLY A 28 -7.16 -4.56 16.16
N ILE A 29 -5.85 -4.48 15.92
CA ILE A 29 -4.84 -4.19 16.95
C ILE A 29 -4.60 -2.69 17.03
N ALA A 30 -4.74 -2.13 18.22
CA ALA A 30 -4.44 -0.73 18.48
C ALA A 30 -2.93 -0.45 18.38
N PHE A 31 -2.58 0.68 17.76
CA PHE A 31 -1.21 1.17 17.65
C PHE A 31 -1.18 2.70 17.65
N GLU A 32 -0.04 3.26 18.06
CA GLU A 32 0.26 4.69 17.93
C GLU A 32 0.83 4.97 16.53
N ASP A 33 0.09 5.67 15.68
CA ASP A 33 0.55 6.16 14.37
C ASP A 33 1.27 7.50 14.52
N ARG A 34 2.54 7.47 14.91
CA ARG A 34 3.37 8.65 15.10
C ARG A 34 3.84 9.19 13.75
N ARG A 35 3.18 10.24 13.27
CA ARG A 35 3.53 10.94 12.03
C ARG A 35 4.56 12.04 12.29
N VAL A 36 5.61 12.09 11.47
CA VAL A 36 6.71 13.06 11.62
C VAL A 36 6.89 13.92 10.37
N GLU A 37 7.32 15.15 10.57
CA GLU A 37 7.61 16.09 9.48
C GLU A 37 9.01 15.85 8.91
N TRP A 38 9.21 16.24 7.64
CA TRP A 38 10.50 16.13 6.96
C TRP A 38 11.65 16.80 7.72
N LYS A 39 11.38 17.95 8.33
CA LYS A 39 12.36 18.72 9.12
C LYS A 39 12.86 17.97 10.36
N ASP A 40 12.02 17.10 10.94
CA ASP A 40 12.33 16.37 12.18
C ASP A 40 13.05 15.04 11.88
N TRP A 41 13.00 14.59 10.62
CA TRP A 41 13.55 13.30 10.20
C TRP A 41 15.06 13.12 10.37
N PRO A 42 15.93 14.13 10.11
CA PRO A 42 17.37 13.98 10.34
C PRO A 42 17.72 13.58 11.77
N SER A 43 16.94 14.03 12.75
CA SER A 43 17.14 13.72 14.18
C SER A 43 16.64 12.32 14.57
N ILE A 44 15.84 11.68 13.73
CA ILE A 44 15.20 10.37 13.99
C ILE A 44 15.89 9.26 13.20
N LYS A 45 16.44 9.57 12.03
CA LYS A 45 16.90 8.58 11.06
C LYS A 45 18.31 8.08 11.36
N LYS A 46 18.46 6.75 11.55
CA LYS A 46 19.78 6.08 11.66
C LYS A 46 20.43 5.72 10.31
N ARG A 47 19.67 5.66 9.20
CA ARG A 47 20.16 5.19 7.88
C ARG A 47 19.49 5.93 6.73
N LYS A 48 20.20 6.27 5.65
CA LYS A 48 19.61 6.93 4.44
C LYS A 48 18.58 6.02 3.74
N LEU A 49 17.55 6.65 3.17
CA LEU A 49 16.51 6.01 2.36
C LEU A 49 16.76 6.39 0.90
N PRO A 50 16.54 5.47 -0.06
CA PRO A 50 16.58 5.81 -1.47
C PRO A 50 15.40 6.73 -1.85
N VAL A 51 15.67 7.70 -2.71
CA VAL A 51 14.67 8.58 -3.32
C VAL A 51 14.50 8.14 -4.78
N LEU A 52 13.26 8.10 -5.26
CA LEU A 52 12.95 7.79 -6.66
C LEU A 52 12.99 9.10 -7.47
N GLU A 53 13.68 9.09 -8.61
CA GLU A 53 13.80 10.25 -9.52
C GLU A 53 12.73 10.19 -10.62
N THR A 54 12.29 11.34 -11.14
CA THR A 54 11.21 11.42 -12.14
C THR A 54 11.46 10.56 -13.39
N GLN A 55 12.68 10.56 -13.94
CA GLN A 55 13.04 9.72 -15.09
C GLN A 55 12.86 8.21 -14.82
N LYS A 56 13.07 7.80 -13.56
CA LYS A 56 12.87 6.40 -13.14
C LYS A 56 11.39 6.05 -13.01
N ILE A 57 10.53 7.03 -12.74
CA ILE A 57 9.07 6.85 -12.71
C ILE A 57 8.53 6.60 -14.12
N ASP A 58 8.93 7.40 -15.11
CA ASP A 58 8.49 7.19 -16.49
C ASP A 58 8.97 5.84 -17.02
N MET A 59 10.24 5.50 -16.80
CA MET A 59 10.79 4.20 -17.18
C MET A 59 10.04 3.04 -16.51
N LEU A 60 9.71 3.16 -15.22
CA LEU A 60 8.93 2.16 -14.50
C LEU A 60 7.60 1.91 -15.23
N PHE A 61 6.83 2.95 -15.52
CA PHE A 61 5.52 2.78 -16.15
C PHE A 61 5.57 2.42 -17.64
N GLN A 62 6.63 2.77 -18.36
CA GLN A 62 6.77 2.43 -19.77
C GLN A 62 7.25 0.99 -20.00
N SER A 63 8.15 0.48 -19.16
CA SER A 63 8.88 -0.76 -19.45
C SER A 63 8.70 -1.90 -18.45
N HIS A 64 8.37 -1.57 -17.19
CA HIS A 64 8.32 -2.56 -16.10
C HIS A 64 6.90 -2.80 -15.61
N ALA A 65 6.10 -1.74 -15.43
CA ALA A 65 4.74 -1.85 -14.92
C ALA A 65 3.84 -2.73 -15.80
N PRO A 66 3.84 -2.63 -17.14
CA PRO A 66 3.01 -3.51 -17.97
C PRO A 66 3.32 -5.00 -17.74
N LYS A 67 4.61 -5.37 -17.71
CA LYS A 67 5.05 -6.75 -17.45
C LYS A 67 4.66 -7.24 -16.06
N LEU A 68 4.77 -6.36 -15.05
CA LEU A 68 4.35 -6.67 -13.70
C LEU A 68 2.84 -6.89 -13.63
N LEU A 69 2.04 -6.03 -14.26
CA LEU A 69 0.59 -6.15 -14.30
C LEU A 69 0.13 -7.40 -15.04
N ASP A 70 0.74 -7.70 -16.19
CA ASP A 70 0.45 -8.92 -16.93
C ASP A 70 0.77 -10.17 -16.09
N HIS A 71 1.91 -10.15 -15.37
CA HIS A 71 2.28 -11.25 -14.48
C HIS A 71 1.32 -11.38 -13.30
N LEU A 72 0.96 -10.29 -12.63
CA LEU A 72 0.03 -10.30 -11.51
C LEU A 72 -1.37 -10.73 -11.95
N GLN A 73 -1.84 -10.27 -13.11
CA GLN A 73 -3.13 -10.69 -13.67
C GLN A 73 -3.12 -12.17 -14.04
N CYS A 74 -2.02 -12.66 -14.65
CA CYS A 74 -1.86 -14.08 -14.94
C CYS A 74 -1.79 -14.92 -13.66
N GLN A 75 -1.12 -14.43 -12.62
CA GLN A 75 -1.08 -15.07 -11.32
C GLN A 75 -2.46 -15.08 -10.66
N LEU A 76 -3.20 -13.99 -10.67
CA LEU A 76 -4.55 -13.95 -10.13
C LEU A 76 -5.46 -14.93 -10.89
N GLY A 77 -5.46 -14.88 -12.22
CA GLY A 77 -6.32 -15.69 -13.07
C GLY A 77 -7.79 -15.47 -12.71
N ASP A 78 -8.53 -16.57 -12.54
CA ASP A 78 -9.95 -16.54 -12.14
C ASP A 78 -10.15 -16.56 -10.61
N ARG A 79 -9.08 -16.42 -9.82
CA ARG A 79 -9.16 -16.42 -8.36
C ARG A 79 -9.61 -15.08 -7.80
N GLU A 80 -10.21 -15.10 -6.63
CA GLU A 80 -10.58 -13.89 -5.90
C GLU A 80 -9.37 -13.23 -5.23
N TRP A 81 -8.40 -14.02 -4.77
CA TRP A 81 -7.20 -13.58 -4.05
C TRP A 81 -5.93 -14.08 -4.74
N LEU A 82 -4.82 -13.38 -4.55
CA LEU A 82 -3.53 -13.74 -5.16
C LEU A 82 -3.06 -15.13 -4.73
N VAL A 83 -3.38 -15.54 -3.49
CA VAL A 83 -2.97 -16.83 -2.92
C VAL A 83 -4.11 -17.43 -2.09
N GLY A 84 -4.47 -18.67 -2.41
CA GLY A 84 -5.48 -19.43 -1.65
C GLY A 84 -6.91 -18.91 -1.86
N ASP A 85 -7.77 -19.27 -0.91
CA ASP A 85 -9.22 -19.00 -0.98
C ASP A 85 -9.66 -17.84 -0.06
N SER A 86 -8.70 -17.12 0.53
CA SER A 86 -8.94 -15.97 1.42
C SER A 86 -7.87 -14.90 1.22
N GLU A 87 -8.16 -13.67 1.61
CA GLU A 87 -7.22 -12.57 1.54
C GLU A 87 -5.97 -12.83 2.38
N THR A 88 -4.84 -12.35 1.88
CA THR A 88 -3.57 -12.39 2.59
C THR A 88 -2.95 -10.99 2.60
N TRP A 89 -1.85 -10.83 3.34
CA TRP A 89 -1.08 -9.59 3.29
C TRP A 89 -0.54 -9.28 1.88
N ALA A 90 -0.47 -10.26 0.96
CA ALA A 90 -0.08 -10.02 -0.43
C ALA A 90 -1.11 -9.15 -1.16
N ASP A 91 -2.40 -9.40 -0.95
CA ASP A 91 -3.50 -8.63 -1.54
C ASP A 91 -3.52 -7.20 -0.97
N LEU A 92 -3.35 -7.08 0.35
CA LEU A 92 -3.21 -5.78 1.04
C LEU A 92 -2.01 -4.99 0.51
N TYR A 93 -0.87 -5.65 0.29
CA TYR A 93 0.32 -4.99 -0.21
C TYR A 93 0.21 -4.60 -1.69
N CYS A 94 -0.45 -5.43 -2.49
CA CYS A 94 -0.79 -5.11 -3.87
C CYS A 94 -1.64 -3.83 -3.93
N HIS A 95 -2.71 -3.77 -3.13
CA HIS A 95 -3.54 -2.56 -2.99
C HIS A 95 -2.72 -1.33 -2.58
N VAL A 96 -1.90 -1.43 -1.53
CA VAL A 96 -1.05 -0.31 -1.07
C VAL A 96 -0.13 0.19 -2.19
N CYS A 97 0.50 -0.71 -2.96
CA CYS A 97 1.32 -0.32 -4.11
C CYS A 97 0.49 0.36 -5.20
N PHE A 98 -0.70 -0.19 -5.49
CA PHE A 98 -1.58 0.29 -6.55
C PHE A 98 -2.14 1.68 -6.25
N THR A 99 -2.44 2.00 -4.99
CA THR A 99 -2.84 3.37 -4.61
C THR A 99 -1.74 4.39 -4.95
N THR A 100 -0.48 4.05 -4.71
CA THR A 100 0.66 4.92 -5.06
C THR A 100 0.84 5.01 -6.58
N PHE A 101 0.70 3.89 -7.29
CA PHE A 101 0.83 3.88 -8.75
C PHE A 101 -0.29 4.69 -9.41
N ASN A 102 -1.50 4.65 -8.89
CA ASN A 102 -2.61 5.45 -9.40
C ASN A 102 -2.42 6.96 -9.18
N VAL A 103 -1.78 7.36 -8.08
CA VAL A 103 -1.37 8.77 -7.88
C VAL A 103 -0.33 9.19 -8.91
N LEU A 104 0.66 8.34 -9.18
CA LEU A 104 1.76 8.65 -10.10
C LEU A 104 1.32 8.59 -11.58
N ARG A 105 0.41 7.68 -11.91
CA ARG A 105 -0.15 7.49 -13.25
C ARG A 105 -1.59 7.02 -13.12
N PRO A 106 -2.57 7.95 -13.14
CA PRO A 106 -3.98 7.59 -13.11
C PRO A 106 -4.33 6.63 -14.25
N GLY A 107 -5.14 5.62 -13.94
CA GLY A 107 -5.58 4.61 -14.92
C GLY A 107 -4.49 3.62 -15.37
N PHE A 108 -3.38 3.50 -14.62
CA PHE A 108 -2.28 2.59 -14.99
C PHE A 108 -2.70 1.12 -15.14
N ALA A 109 -3.79 0.69 -14.50
CA ALA A 109 -4.30 -0.68 -14.49
C ALA A 109 -5.65 -0.85 -15.21
N ASP A 110 -6.15 0.16 -15.94
CA ASP A 110 -7.50 0.13 -16.57
C ASP A 110 -7.69 -1.03 -17.56
N HIS A 111 -6.59 -1.56 -18.11
CA HIS A 111 -6.60 -2.70 -19.02
C HIS A 111 -6.51 -4.06 -18.30
N HIS A 112 -6.54 -4.06 -16.96
CA HIS A 112 -6.38 -5.25 -16.11
C HIS A 112 -7.54 -5.39 -15.13
N PRO A 113 -8.77 -5.68 -15.62
CA PRO A 113 -9.99 -5.65 -14.81
C PRO A 113 -9.99 -6.64 -13.63
N ALA A 114 -9.28 -7.77 -13.74
CA ALA A 114 -9.14 -8.71 -12.63
C ALA A 114 -8.40 -8.08 -11.45
N LEU A 115 -7.38 -7.27 -11.72
CA LEU A 115 -6.61 -6.56 -10.71
C LEU A 115 -7.39 -5.38 -10.12
N CYS A 116 -8.22 -4.69 -10.92
CA CYS A 116 -9.16 -3.70 -10.39
C CYS A 116 -10.18 -4.35 -9.44
N GLY A 117 -10.71 -5.53 -9.82
CA GLY A 117 -11.60 -6.30 -8.93
C GLY A 117 -10.90 -6.71 -7.63
N LEU A 118 -9.60 -7.06 -7.67
CA LEU A 118 -8.82 -7.35 -6.47
C LEU A 118 -8.71 -6.12 -5.56
N THR A 119 -8.46 -4.93 -6.12
CA THR A 119 -8.39 -3.71 -5.33
C THR A 119 -9.73 -3.39 -4.67
N ASP A 120 -10.83 -3.52 -5.39
CA ASP A 120 -12.17 -3.28 -4.86
C ASP A 120 -12.50 -4.24 -3.70
N ARG A 121 -12.14 -5.52 -3.83
CA ARG A 121 -12.32 -6.52 -2.77
C ARG A 121 -11.51 -6.17 -1.52
N VAL A 122 -10.26 -5.74 -1.66
CA VAL A 122 -9.43 -5.31 -0.52
C VAL A 122 -10.04 -4.09 0.19
N GLU A 123 -10.52 -3.10 -0.57
CA GLU A 123 -11.16 -1.91 0.00
C GLU A 123 -12.46 -2.21 0.73
N ALA A 124 -13.17 -3.26 0.32
CA ALA A 124 -14.41 -3.71 0.95
C ALA A 124 -14.21 -4.45 2.29
N ILE A 125 -12.98 -4.86 2.64
CA ILE A 125 -12.71 -5.54 3.92
C ILE A 125 -13.08 -4.60 5.08
N PRO A 126 -13.99 -4.97 6.02
CA PRO A 126 -14.60 -4.01 6.94
C PRO A 126 -13.62 -3.15 7.75
N ASN A 127 -12.55 -3.75 8.28
CA ASN A 127 -11.56 -3.00 9.07
C ASN A 127 -10.61 -2.17 8.18
N VAL A 128 -10.33 -2.62 6.96
CA VAL A 128 -9.56 -1.86 5.97
C VAL A 128 -10.38 -0.67 5.49
N ALA A 129 -11.65 -0.87 5.15
CA ALA A 129 -12.59 0.19 4.77
C ALA A 129 -12.67 1.29 5.85
N LYS A 130 -12.85 0.90 7.12
CA LYS A 130 -12.84 1.83 8.25
C LYS A 130 -11.53 2.61 8.35
N TRP A 131 -10.39 1.93 8.19
CA TRP A 131 -9.08 2.59 8.17
C TRP A 131 -8.99 3.60 7.02
N ILE A 132 -9.34 3.22 5.80
CA ILE A 132 -9.32 4.09 4.62
C ILE A 132 -10.21 5.34 4.81
N GLN A 133 -11.38 5.19 5.42
CA GLN A 133 -12.30 6.31 5.69
C GLN A 133 -11.76 7.28 6.76
N SER A 134 -11.02 6.75 7.74
CA SER A 134 -10.54 7.54 8.89
C SER A 134 -9.13 8.10 8.73
N ARG A 135 -8.30 7.51 7.84
CA ARG A 135 -6.90 7.90 7.69
C ARG A 135 -6.78 9.32 7.10
N PRO A 136 -5.72 10.09 7.43
CA PRO A 136 -5.49 11.39 6.82
C PRO A 136 -5.34 11.31 5.30
N THR A 137 -5.93 12.27 4.58
CA THR A 137 -5.69 12.44 3.15
C THR A 137 -4.30 12.99 2.92
N THR A 138 -3.47 12.23 2.22
CA THR A 138 -2.09 12.59 1.87
C THR A 138 -1.86 12.39 0.38
N GLU A 139 -0.97 13.21 -0.20
CA GLU A 139 -0.60 13.14 -1.61
C GLU A 139 -0.07 11.73 -1.97
N PHE A 140 0.82 11.20 -1.13
CA PHE A 140 1.41 9.87 -1.29
C PHE A 140 1.05 8.91 -0.16
#